data_AF-A0A7T0BT45-F1
#
_entry.id   AF-A0A7T0BT45-F1
#
_cell.length_a   1.000
_cell.length_b   1.000
_cell.length_c   1.000
_cell.angle_alpha   90.00
_cell.angle_beta   90.00
_cell.angle_gamma   90.00
#
_symmetry.space_group_name_H-M   'P 1'
#
loop_
_entity.id
_entity.type
_entity.pdbx_description
1 polymer ?
#
loop_
_entity_poly.entity_id
_entity_poly.type
_entity_poly.pdbx_seq_one_letter_code
_entity_poly.pdbx_strand_id
1 'polypeptide(L)'
;MPQYICSQCNKEYDTITADGFCTNQPECEFGTGWLREKGSAKSADDSGLTPLEFGNEAGLCILMMDGSFSMNEPAFPESDYPGTRYKLVAMNAAGGIWSLKSMTHRESAYLALAVFGGEPKLVSIKSVEDIFKEHDTPEALADSIQKTLENETPDARFTNINSAVQLAYEIKQAFIGGDLSGFGGPTDFKPVIHPVVRGSEEREEFIDIPNVRALIYTDGEHNVTSAIKNPFAGDEQSVLITAFIGEKDAKGVSQMQGLACTCPKHGPANGFFLIDSPERVQTLRGIFRMASGASGFCSACLHVEQKGLEITEPESDLEEAGESGAGPAETGVDSENPSDKEESIVDTPAPQSETSSSQGT
;
A
#
# COMPACT_ATOMS: atom_id res chain seq x y z
N MET A 1 -12.81 9.73 29.50
CA MET A 1 -14.13 9.12 29.20
C MET A 1 -14.25 9.07 27.69
N PRO A 2 -14.17 7.86 27.13
CA PRO A 2 -14.19 7.65 25.71
C PRO A 2 -15.47 8.21 25.09
N GLN A 3 -15.28 9.02 24.05
CA GLN A 3 -16.33 9.72 23.33
C GLN A 3 -16.88 8.91 22.15
N TYR A 4 -16.26 7.78 21.82
CA TYR A 4 -16.66 6.92 20.72
C TYR A 4 -16.52 5.43 21.10
N ILE A 5 -17.28 4.57 20.45
CA ILE A 5 -17.26 3.12 20.60
C ILE A 5 -17.28 2.47 19.22
N CYS A 6 -16.43 1.48 18.99
CA CYS A 6 -16.42 0.68 17.77
C CYS A 6 -17.73 -0.11 17.63
N SER A 7 -18.34 -0.10 16.44
CA SER A 7 -19.61 -0.79 16.18
C SER A 7 -19.52 -2.33 16.24
N GLN A 8 -18.31 -2.90 16.12
CA GLN A 8 -18.09 -4.33 16.12
C GLN A 8 -17.45 -4.86 17.41
N CYS A 9 -16.25 -4.39 17.78
CA CYS A 9 -15.56 -4.88 18.98
C CYS A 9 -15.93 -4.12 20.27
N ASN A 10 -16.80 -3.11 20.19
CA ASN A 10 -17.17 -2.22 21.30
C ASN A 10 -15.99 -1.56 22.04
N LYS A 11 -14.79 -1.53 21.43
CA LYS A 11 -13.64 -0.82 21.97
C LYS A 11 -13.92 0.68 22.00
N GLU A 12 -13.55 1.29 23.11
CA GLU A 12 -13.84 2.68 23.41
C GLU A 12 -12.67 3.57 22.94
N TYR A 13 -13.01 4.73 22.38
CA TYR A 13 -12.05 5.69 21.83
C TYR A 13 -12.32 7.07 22.42
N ASP A 14 -11.27 7.77 22.84
CA ASP A 14 -11.38 9.14 23.37
C ASP A 14 -11.63 10.19 22.28
N THR A 15 -11.23 9.91 21.04
CA THR A 15 -11.47 10.73 19.85
C THR A 15 -11.83 9.83 18.66
N ILE A 16 -12.54 10.36 17.67
CA ILE A 16 -12.67 9.66 16.39
C ILE A 16 -11.27 9.46 15.79
N THR A 17 -11.01 8.28 15.24
CA THR A 17 -9.81 8.05 14.42
C THR A 17 -9.95 8.85 13.14
N ALA A 18 -8.81 9.18 12.52
CA ALA A 18 -8.76 10.07 11.37
C ALA A 18 -9.64 9.62 10.18
N ASP A 19 -9.98 8.33 10.13
CA ASP A 19 -10.78 7.74 9.07
C ASP A 19 -12.16 7.26 9.55
N GLY A 20 -12.49 7.43 10.83
CA GLY A 20 -13.77 6.98 11.40
C GLY A 20 -13.85 5.48 11.70
N PHE A 21 -12.74 4.74 11.63
CA PHE A 21 -12.69 3.28 11.81
C PHE A 21 -11.82 2.84 13.00
N CYS A 22 -12.15 1.69 13.58
CA CYS A 22 -11.42 1.09 14.71
C CYS A 22 -9.98 0.72 14.32
N THR A 23 -8.98 1.33 14.97
CA THR A 23 -7.55 1.11 14.66
C THR A 23 -6.86 0.07 15.53
N ASN A 24 -7.48 -0.38 16.64
CA ASN A 24 -6.74 -0.97 17.76
C ASN A 24 -7.14 -2.42 18.14
N GLN A 25 -7.76 -3.23 17.27
CA GLN A 25 -7.97 -4.66 17.61
C GLN A 25 -7.77 -5.61 16.43
N PRO A 26 -7.07 -6.75 16.62
CA PRO A 26 -7.04 -7.87 15.68
C PRO A 26 -8.43 -8.46 15.41
N GLU A 27 -9.30 -8.39 16.41
CA GLU A 27 -10.69 -8.89 16.38
C GLU A 27 -11.61 -8.05 15.48
N CYS A 28 -11.25 -6.78 15.27
CA CYS A 28 -11.79 -6.01 14.15
C CYS A 28 -10.84 -6.21 12.99
N GLU A 29 -10.96 -7.34 12.29
CA GLU A 29 -10.23 -7.59 11.05
C GLU A 29 -10.27 -6.31 10.21
N PHE A 30 -9.10 -5.67 10.04
CA PHE A 30 -8.88 -4.47 9.24
C PHE A 30 -9.58 -3.17 9.70
N GLY A 31 -10.26 -3.15 10.84
CA GLY A 31 -10.96 -1.96 11.35
C GLY A 31 -12.40 -1.79 10.86
N THR A 32 -13.05 -2.88 10.45
CA THR A 32 -14.46 -2.93 9.97
C THR A 32 -15.50 -2.29 10.89
N GLY A 33 -15.21 -2.15 12.17
CA GLY A 33 -16.06 -1.40 13.08
C GLY A 33 -15.83 0.11 12.97
N TRP A 34 -16.79 0.81 12.38
CA TRP A 34 -16.81 2.28 12.42
C TRP A 34 -17.06 2.77 13.85
N LEU A 35 -16.52 3.95 14.17
CA LEU A 35 -16.65 4.56 15.48
C LEU A 35 -17.96 5.35 15.57
N ARG A 36 -18.77 5.07 16.59
CA ARG A 36 -20.00 5.81 16.92
C ARG A 36 -19.85 6.51 18.26
N GLU A 37 -20.46 7.67 18.46
CA GLU A 37 -20.30 8.43 19.72
C GLU A 37 -20.75 7.64 20.96
N LYS A 38 -19.94 7.74 22.00
CA LYS A 38 -20.09 7.18 23.34
C LYS A 38 -20.18 8.36 24.30
N GLY A 39 -21.14 8.37 25.21
CA GLY A 39 -21.42 9.53 26.07
C GLY A 39 -20.18 10.09 26.80
N SER A 40 -19.64 11.19 26.26
CA SER A 40 -18.72 12.23 26.77
C SER A 40 -17.74 11.93 27.94
N ALA A 41 -16.41 12.08 27.71
CA ALA A 41 -15.51 13.15 28.27
C ALA A 41 -13.95 12.89 28.31
N LYS A 42 -13.12 13.61 27.52
CA LYS A 42 -11.73 14.15 27.75
C LYS A 42 -10.49 13.25 28.09
N SER A 43 -9.33 13.65 27.51
CA SER A 43 -8.01 12.98 27.34
C SER A 43 -6.79 13.62 28.08
N ALA A 44 -5.59 13.01 28.00
CA ALA A 44 -4.29 13.49 28.52
C ALA A 44 -3.05 13.16 27.63
N ASP A 45 -2.02 14.03 27.74
CA ASP A 45 -0.73 14.24 27.03
C ASP A 45 0.44 13.26 27.40
N ASP A 46 1.35 12.92 26.47
CA ASP A 46 2.73 13.43 26.16
C ASP A 46 3.89 12.65 26.84
N SER A 47 4.83 12.11 26.04
CA SER A 47 6.02 11.37 26.50
C SER A 47 7.30 11.85 25.81
N GLY A 48 8.20 12.44 26.62
CA GLY A 48 9.43 13.11 26.17
C GLY A 48 10.60 12.18 25.82
N LEU A 49 10.88 12.06 24.52
CA LEU A 49 12.17 11.61 23.98
C LEU A 49 12.84 12.76 23.22
N THR A 50 14.14 12.95 23.43
CA THR A 50 14.95 13.98 22.74
C THR A 50 15.14 13.61 21.26
N PRO A 51 14.95 14.54 20.30
CA PRO A 51 15.11 14.24 18.88
C PRO A 51 16.56 13.89 18.53
N LEU A 52 16.78 12.80 17.79
CA LEU A 52 18.02 12.62 17.03
C LEU A 52 18.08 13.76 15.99
N GLU A 53 19.23 14.42 15.87
CA GLU A 53 19.48 15.33 14.75
C GLU A 53 19.65 14.50 13.48
N PHE A 54 18.54 14.16 12.83
CA PHE A 54 18.58 13.74 11.44
C PHE A 54 19.15 14.91 10.64
N GLY A 55 20.09 14.64 9.73
CA GLY A 55 20.61 15.66 8.83
C GLY A 55 19.50 16.24 7.93
N ASN A 56 19.86 16.86 6.80
CA ASN A 56 18.87 17.21 5.79
C ASN A 56 18.35 15.95 5.04
N GLU A 57 17.93 14.92 5.78
CA GLU A 57 17.45 13.65 5.27
C GLU A 57 15.95 13.74 4.99
N ALA A 58 15.48 13.06 3.93
CA ALA A 58 14.09 13.12 3.52
C ALA A 58 13.50 11.78 3.09
N GLY A 59 12.18 11.64 3.22
CA GLY A 59 11.37 10.58 2.60
C GLY A 59 10.35 11.17 1.62
N LEU A 60 9.90 10.38 0.64
CA LEU A 60 8.92 10.82 -0.37
C LEU A 60 7.85 9.77 -0.68
N CYS A 61 6.59 10.15 -0.55
CA CYS A 61 5.47 9.44 -1.15
C CYS A 61 5.08 10.12 -2.46
N ILE A 62 5.00 9.38 -3.56
CA ILE A 62 4.47 9.86 -4.84
C ILE A 62 3.10 9.23 -5.03
N LEU A 63 2.07 10.05 -5.08
CA LEU A 63 0.69 9.61 -5.27
C LEU A 63 0.20 10.03 -6.66
N MET A 64 0.03 9.06 -7.54
CA MET A 64 -0.54 9.24 -8.87
C MET A 64 -2.00 8.79 -8.87
N MET A 65 -2.86 9.72 -9.25
CA MET A 65 -4.27 9.64 -9.00
C MET A 65 -5.06 9.64 -10.29
N ASP A 66 -5.74 8.54 -10.61
CA ASP A 66 -6.60 8.52 -11.79
C ASP A 66 -7.76 9.49 -11.61
N GLY A 67 -7.82 10.44 -12.54
CA GLY A 67 -8.78 11.51 -12.61
C GLY A 67 -9.83 11.32 -13.70
N SER A 68 -9.84 10.17 -14.39
CA SER A 68 -10.74 9.90 -15.51
C SER A 68 -12.21 9.89 -15.10
N PHE A 69 -13.12 10.06 -16.06
CA PHE A 69 -14.55 10.20 -15.78
C PHE A 69 -15.18 8.99 -15.09
N SER A 70 -14.65 7.79 -15.31
CA SER A 70 -15.10 6.56 -14.63
C SER A 70 -14.92 6.66 -13.12
N MET A 71 -13.94 7.42 -12.65
CA MET A 71 -13.71 7.61 -11.22
C MET A 71 -14.82 8.40 -10.50
N ASN A 72 -15.71 9.08 -11.24
CA ASN A 72 -16.89 9.74 -10.68
C ASN A 72 -18.11 8.81 -10.54
N GLU A 73 -18.01 7.57 -11.00
CA GLU A 73 -19.08 6.57 -10.83
C GLU A 73 -19.07 5.97 -9.41
N PRO A 74 -20.16 5.31 -8.99
CA PRO A 74 -20.19 4.57 -7.72
C PRO A 74 -19.02 3.59 -7.61
N ALA A 75 -18.34 3.58 -6.47
CA ALA A 75 -17.19 2.70 -6.27
C ALA A 75 -17.56 1.21 -6.33
N PHE A 76 -18.73 0.88 -5.78
CA PHE A 76 -19.23 -0.48 -5.68
C PHE A 76 -20.75 -0.48 -5.98
N PRO A 77 -21.14 -0.50 -7.27
CA PRO A 77 -22.54 -0.29 -7.70
C PRO A 77 -23.55 -1.27 -7.10
N GLU A 78 -23.10 -2.50 -6.81
CA GLU A 78 -23.95 -3.57 -6.24
C GLU A 78 -23.96 -3.58 -4.69
N SER A 79 -23.39 -2.55 -4.06
CA SER A 79 -23.32 -2.45 -2.60
C SER A 79 -24.02 -1.20 -2.07
N ASP A 80 -24.28 -1.17 -0.77
CA ASP A 80 -24.83 0.00 -0.07
C ASP A 80 -23.80 1.13 0.15
N TYR A 81 -22.57 1.02 -0.40
CA TYR A 81 -21.55 2.05 -0.26
C TYR A 81 -21.95 3.32 -1.03
N PRO A 82 -22.15 4.47 -0.37
CA PRO A 82 -22.77 5.64 -1.00
C PRO A 82 -21.78 6.57 -1.73
N GLY A 83 -20.52 6.16 -1.92
CA GLY A 83 -19.44 7.00 -2.44
C GLY A 83 -19.03 6.68 -3.87
N THR A 84 -18.51 7.69 -4.57
CA THR A 84 -17.82 7.53 -5.85
C THR A 84 -16.40 7.00 -5.64
N ARG A 85 -15.73 6.55 -6.71
CA ARG A 85 -14.32 6.12 -6.62
C ARG A 85 -13.40 7.29 -6.25
N TYR A 86 -13.67 8.52 -6.72
CA TYR A 86 -12.98 9.72 -6.24
C TYR A 86 -13.06 9.89 -4.73
N LYS A 87 -14.28 9.83 -4.17
CA LYS A 87 -14.48 9.99 -2.74
C LYS A 87 -13.79 8.88 -1.95
N LEU A 88 -13.91 7.64 -2.42
CA LEU A 88 -13.25 6.49 -1.83
C LEU A 88 -11.74 6.73 -1.71
N VAL A 89 -11.14 7.07 -2.83
CA VAL A 89 -9.71 7.36 -2.95
C VAL A 89 -9.27 8.53 -2.09
N ALA A 90 -9.99 9.65 -2.15
CA ALA A 90 -9.63 10.87 -1.44
C ALA A 90 -9.67 10.67 0.08
N MET A 91 -10.70 9.98 0.59
CA MET A 91 -10.82 9.62 2.00
C MET A 91 -9.69 8.70 2.45
N ASN A 92 -9.31 7.70 1.64
CA ASN A 92 -8.23 6.79 1.99
C ASN A 92 -6.85 7.46 1.94
N ALA A 93 -6.61 8.31 0.92
CA ALA A 93 -5.40 9.10 0.83
C ALA A 93 -5.27 10.02 2.04
N ALA A 94 -6.32 10.78 2.36
CA ALA A 94 -6.35 11.68 3.51
C ALA A 94 -6.16 10.92 4.83
N GLY A 95 -6.84 9.80 5.04
CA GLY A 95 -6.68 8.97 6.23
C GLY A 95 -5.27 8.38 6.37
N GLY A 96 -4.65 7.97 5.25
CA GLY A 96 -3.27 7.51 5.20
C GLY A 96 -2.29 8.63 5.56
N ILE A 97 -2.41 9.80 4.92
CA ILE A 97 -1.59 10.98 5.21
C ILE A 97 -1.76 11.42 6.66
N TRP A 98 -2.99 11.45 7.16
CA TRP A 98 -3.28 11.87 8.55
C TRP A 98 -2.68 10.94 9.59
N SER A 99 -2.49 9.65 9.25
CA SER A 99 -1.78 8.72 10.13
C SER A 99 -0.31 9.09 10.36
N LEU A 100 0.27 9.95 9.51
CA LEU A 100 1.64 10.46 9.64
C LEU A 100 1.76 11.61 10.64
N LYS A 101 0.65 12.09 11.22
CA LYS A 101 0.65 13.21 12.18
C LYS A 101 1.51 12.97 13.41
N SER A 102 1.65 11.71 13.83
CA SER A 102 2.47 11.29 14.98
C SER A 102 3.94 11.04 14.64
N MET A 103 4.37 11.26 13.40
CA MET A 103 5.77 11.06 13.00
C MET A 103 6.67 12.19 13.51
N THR A 104 7.83 11.84 14.07
CA THR A 104 8.77 12.76 14.71
C THR A 104 9.45 13.75 13.74
N HIS A 105 9.54 13.42 12.45
CA HIS A 105 10.24 14.22 11.42
C HIS A 105 9.35 14.50 10.20
N ARG A 106 8.13 14.95 10.46
CA ARG A 106 7.11 15.21 9.42
C ARG A 106 7.40 16.43 8.54
N GLU A 107 8.30 17.31 8.96
CA GLU A 107 8.90 18.37 8.16
C GLU A 107 9.83 17.83 7.04
N SER A 108 10.37 16.62 7.23
CA SER A 108 11.29 15.96 6.29
C SER A 108 10.66 14.83 5.48
N ALA A 109 9.37 14.58 5.68
CA ALA A 109 8.61 13.64 4.85
C ALA A 109 7.76 14.41 3.86
N TYR A 110 7.89 14.10 2.58
CA TYR A 110 7.22 14.81 1.50
C TYR A 110 6.18 13.93 0.82
N LEU A 111 5.12 14.57 0.33
CA LEU A 111 4.10 13.99 -0.52
C LEU A 111 4.08 14.74 -1.84
N ALA A 112 4.34 14.03 -2.93
CA ALA A 112 4.05 14.48 -4.28
C ALA A 112 2.65 13.99 -4.68
N LEU A 113 1.73 14.93 -4.89
CA LEU A 113 0.36 14.68 -5.31
C LEU A 113 0.23 14.99 -6.79
N ALA A 114 -0.16 14.02 -7.61
CA ALA A 114 -0.38 14.20 -9.03
C ALA A 114 -1.65 13.50 -9.50
N VAL A 115 -2.37 14.12 -10.42
CA VAL A 115 -3.56 13.54 -11.07
C VAL A 115 -3.23 13.17 -12.52
N PHE A 116 -3.93 12.20 -13.10
CA PHE A 116 -3.76 11.88 -14.52
C PHE A 116 -5.07 11.50 -15.20
N GLY A 117 -5.19 11.90 -16.47
CA GLY A 117 -6.21 11.45 -17.41
C GLY A 117 -5.51 11.10 -18.73
N GLY A 118 -5.72 11.93 -19.76
CA GLY A 118 -4.92 11.85 -20.99
C GLY A 118 -3.46 12.26 -20.80
N GLU A 119 -3.20 13.19 -19.88
CA GLU A 119 -1.87 13.59 -19.44
C GLU A 119 -1.82 13.73 -17.91
N PRO A 120 -0.64 13.56 -17.28
CA PRO A 120 -0.48 13.74 -15.86
C PRO A 120 -0.23 15.22 -15.53
N LYS A 121 -0.68 15.62 -14.35
CA LYS A 121 -0.44 16.94 -13.78
C LYS A 121 0.03 16.77 -12.34
N LEU A 122 1.23 17.22 -12.05
CA LEU A 122 1.67 17.41 -10.67
C LEU A 122 0.88 18.58 -10.06
N VAL A 123 0.19 18.30 -8.95
CA VAL A 123 -0.61 19.27 -8.21
C VAL A 123 0.28 19.98 -7.19
N SER A 124 1.05 19.20 -6.42
CA SER A 124 1.93 19.77 -5.40
C SER A 124 2.98 18.77 -4.92
N ILE A 125 4.11 19.28 -4.43
CA ILE A 125 5.01 18.58 -3.51
C ILE A 125 5.03 19.36 -2.20
N LYS A 126 4.62 18.74 -1.10
CA LYS A 126 4.57 19.40 0.22
C LYS A 126 5.14 18.49 1.29
N SER A 127 5.70 19.09 2.34
CA SER A 127 6.00 18.35 3.56
C SER A 127 4.71 17.92 4.25
N VAL A 128 4.75 16.82 5.01
CA VAL A 128 3.62 16.36 5.83
C VAL A 128 3.22 17.43 6.86
N GLU A 129 4.20 18.13 7.43
CA GLU A 129 3.96 19.29 8.31
C GLU A 129 3.15 20.40 7.61
N ASP A 130 3.49 20.77 6.38
CA ASP A 130 2.78 21.84 5.67
C ASP A 130 1.36 21.43 5.28
N ILE A 131 1.13 20.15 4.95
CA ILE A 131 -0.22 19.62 4.73
C ILE A 131 -1.09 19.81 5.98
N PHE A 132 -0.55 19.55 7.18
CA PHE A 132 -1.30 19.72 8.43
C PHE A 132 -1.50 21.18 8.85
N LYS A 133 -0.71 22.12 8.33
CA LYS A 133 -0.97 23.56 8.52
C LYS A 133 -2.11 24.06 7.62
N GLU A 134 -2.29 23.43 6.46
CA GLU A 134 -3.32 23.81 5.48
C GLU A 134 -4.67 23.15 5.76
N HIS A 135 -4.67 22.01 6.45
CA HIS A 135 -5.86 21.21 6.72
C HIS A 135 -5.99 20.86 8.20
N ASP A 136 -7.03 21.38 8.84
CA ASP A 136 -7.29 21.15 10.26
C ASP A 136 -7.88 19.77 10.57
N THR A 137 -8.47 19.10 9.58
CA THR A 137 -9.09 17.77 9.74
C THR A 137 -8.81 16.87 8.52
N PRO A 138 -8.85 15.53 8.69
CA PRO A 138 -8.69 14.59 7.58
C PRO A 138 -9.81 14.73 6.54
N GLU A 139 -11.03 15.11 6.93
CA GLU A 139 -12.14 15.35 6.00
C GLU A 139 -11.86 16.58 5.12
N ALA A 140 -11.31 17.66 5.68
CA ALA A 140 -10.94 18.84 4.90
C ALA A 140 -9.83 18.53 3.88
N LEU A 141 -8.88 17.65 4.24
CA LEU A 141 -7.87 17.14 3.32
C LEU A 141 -8.49 16.25 2.23
N ALA A 142 -9.41 15.35 2.60
CA ALA A 142 -10.11 14.50 1.65
C ALA A 142 -10.92 15.32 0.64
N ASP A 143 -11.67 16.33 1.11
CA ASP A 143 -12.43 17.24 0.24
C ASP A 143 -11.50 18.00 -0.72
N SER A 144 -10.30 18.39 -0.27
CA SER A 144 -9.27 19.03 -1.10
C SER A 144 -8.75 18.10 -2.19
N ILE A 145 -8.41 16.86 -1.83
CA ILE A 145 -7.95 15.83 -2.77
C ILE A 145 -9.06 15.51 -3.79
N GLN A 146 -10.30 15.35 -3.33
CA GLN A 146 -11.44 15.08 -4.21
C GLN A 146 -11.66 16.23 -5.20
N LYS A 147 -11.67 17.49 -4.73
CA LYS A 147 -11.78 18.65 -5.61
C LYS A 147 -10.65 18.72 -6.63
N THR A 148 -9.44 18.30 -6.24
CA THR A 148 -8.29 18.25 -7.13
C THR A 148 -8.51 17.23 -8.25
N LEU A 149 -8.95 16.02 -7.91
CA LEU A 149 -9.33 14.98 -8.87
C LEU A 149 -10.41 15.47 -9.86
N GLU A 150 -11.46 16.12 -9.35
CA GLU A 150 -12.59 16.59 -10.16
C GLU A 150 -12.23 17.76 -11.09
N ASN A 151 -11.37 18.68 -10.66
CA ASN A 151 -11.16 19.96 -11.34
C ASN A 151 -9.81 20.08 -12.07
N GLU A 152 -8.81 19.29 -11.68
CA GLU A 152 -7.44 19.47 -12.16
C GLU A 152 -6.97 18.40 -13.13
N THR A 153 -7.79 17.37 -13.38
CA THR A 153 -7.41 16.27 -14.26
C THR A 153 -7.36 16.69 -15.74
N PRO A 154 -6.20 16.61 -16.40
CA PRO A 154 -6.08 16.87 -17.83
C PRO A 154 -6.73 15.76 -18.65
N ASP A 155 -7.71 16.13 -19.49
CA ASP A 155 -8.41 15.23 -20.41
C ASP A 155 -8.90 13.93 -19.76
N ALA A 156 -9.84 14.05 -18.82
CA ALA A 156 -10.43 12.95 -18.06
C ALA A 156 -11.18 11.89 -18.91
N ARG A 157 -11.18 11.99 -20.25
CA ARG A 157 -11.73 10.96 -21.14
C ARG A 157 -10.80 9.74 -21.27
N PHE A 158 -9.52 9.93 -20.96
CA PHE A 158 -8.48 8.91 -21.12
C PHE A 158 -7.90 8.51 -19.77
N THR A 159 -7.28 7.34 -19.76
CA THR A 159 -6.52 6.75 -18.65
C THR A 159 -5.13 6.42 -19.18
N ASN A 160 -4.26 7.43 -19.28
CA ASN A 160 -2.92 7.29 -19.83
C ASN A 160 -1.91 6.86 -18.75
N ILE A 161 -1.98 5.58 -18.39
CA ILE A 161 -1.08 4.93 -17.42
C ILE A 161 0.40 5.17 -17.76
N ASN A 162 0.79 5.18 -19.04
CA ASN A 162 2.18 5.42 -19.44
C ASN A 162 2.71 6.77 -18.96
N SER A 163 1.99 7.85 -19.26
CA SER A 163 2.44 9.18 -18.85
C SER A 163 2.42 9.32 -17.32
N ALA A 164 1.47 8.69 -16.63
CA ALA A 164 1.42 8.68 -15.16
C ALA A 164 2.65 8.00 -14.54
N VAL A 165 2.99 6.79 -14.99
CA VAL A 165 4.15 6.04 -14.50
C VAL A 165 5.45 6.77 -14.85
N GLN A 166 5.53 7.40 -16.03
CA GLN A 166 6.68 8.19 -16.45
C GLN A 166 6.91 9.40 -15.53
N LEU A 167 5.87 10.20 -15.24
CA LEU A 167 6.00 11.33 -14.32
C LEU A 167 6.43 10.88 -12.92
N ALA A 168 5.83 9.79 -12.40
CA ALA A 168 6.23 9.24 -11.11
C ALA A 168 7.71 8.83 -11.08
N TYR A 169 8.20 8.23 -12.17
CA TYR A 169 9.61 7.85 -12.29
C TYR A 169 10.53 9.07 -12.32
N GLU A 170 10.16 10.12 -13.05
CA GLU A 170 10.94 11.37 -13.11
C GLU A 170 11.03 12.05 -11.74
N ILE A 171 9.92 12.14 -11.00
CA ILE A 171 9.91 12.65 -9.62
C ILE A 171 10.79 11.79 -8.72
N LYS A 172 10.70 10.46 -8.83
CA LYS A 172 11.56 9.53 -8.06
C LYS A 172 13.04 9.77 -8.35
N GLN A 173 13.43 9.91 -9.62
CA GLN A 173 14.83 10.12 -9.99
C GLN A 173 15.34 11.48 -9.49
N ALA A 174 14.54 12.53 -9.59
CA ALA A 174 14.85 13.85 -9.04
C ALA A 174 15.02 13.80 -7.50
N PHE A 175 14.13 13.06 -6.82
CA PHE A 175 14.24 12.84 -5.38
C PHE A 175 15.53 12.12 -5.01
N ILE A 176 15.88 11.04 -5.70
CA ILE A 176 17.13 10.30 -5.47
C ILE A 176 18.36 11.20 -5.70
N GLY A 177 18.26 12.15 -6.63
CA GLY A 177 19.29 13.17 -6.88
C GLY A 177 19.40 14.27 -5.81
N GLY A 178 18.49 14.31 -4.83
CA GLY A 178 18.50 15.33 -3.77
C GLY A 178 17.94 16.69 -4.19
N ASP A 179 17.19 16.74 -5.30
CA ASP A 179 16.67 18.00 -5.86
C ASP A 179 15.28 17.81 -6.50
N LEU A 180 14.26 18.40 -5.88
CA LEU A 180 12.88 18.44 -6.39
C LEU A 180 12.49 19.83 -6.92
N SER A 181 13.42 20.76 -7.10
CA SER A 181 13.12 22.13 -7.56
C SER A 181 12.41 22.18 -8.91
N GLY A 182 12.74 21.27 -9.83
CA GLY A 182 12.05 21.12 -11.12
C GLY A 182 10.55 20.81 -11.01
N PHE A 183 10.13 20.36 -9.83
CA PHE A 183 8.76 20.03 -9.47
C PHE A 183 8.17 20.96 -8.39
N GLY A 184 8.86 22.07 -8.08
CA GLY A 184 8.46 23.01 -7.03
C GLY A 184 8.66 22.49 -5.60
N GLY A 185 9.47 21.44 -5.43
CA GLY A 185 9.79 20.85 -4.12
C GLY A 185 11.12 21.36 -3.51
N PRO A 186 11.59 20.72 -2.43
CA PRO A 186 12.82 21.08 -1.73
C PRO A 186 14.10 20.76 -2.54
N THR A 187 15.23 21.31 -2.10
CA THR A 187 16.56 21.07 -2.68
C THR A 187 17.59 20.74 -1.60
N ASP A 188 18.74 20.18 -2.00
CA ASP A 188 19.91 19.95 -1.14
C ASP A 188 19.66 18.99 0.04
N PHE A 189 18.71 18.06 -0.13
CA PHE A 189 18.42 17.02 0.85
C PHE A 189 19.09 15.69 0.45
N LYS A 190 19.13 14.76 1.40
CA LYS A 190 19.60 13.39 1.20
C LYS A 190 18.43 12.43 1.36
N PRO A 191 18.11 11.59 0.37
CA PRO A 191 17.14 10.53 0.57
C PRO A 191 17.56 9.64 1.75
N VAL A 192 16.65 9.39 2.69
CA VAL A 192 16.84 8.33 3.69
C VAL A 192 16.99 7.01 2.94
N ILE A 193 18.00 6.21 3.29
CA ILE A 193 18.21 4.89 2.71
C ILE A 193 17.81 3.84 3.75
N HIS A 194 17.00 2.88 3.34
CA HIS A 194 16.55 1.75 4.16
C HIS A 194 17.22 0.47 3.71
N PRO A 195 18.05 -0.17 4.57
CA PRO A 195 18.55 -1.50 4.28
C PRO A 195 17.39 -2.50 4.40
N VAL A 196 17.13 -3.26 3.35
CA VAL A 196 16.09 -4.28 3.31
C VAL A 196 16.72 -5.65 3.06
N VAL A 197 16.31 -6.62 3.86
CA VAL A 197 16.71 -8.02 3.68
C VAL A 197 15.93 -8.63 2.51
N ARG A 198 16.67 -9.10 1.52
CA ARG A 198 16.21 -9.89 0.36
C ARG A 198 16.68 -11.32 0.52
N GLY A 199 15.81 -12.29 0.25
CA GLY A 199 16.16 -13.71 0.21
C GLY A 199 15.42 -14.56 1.23
N SER A 200 15.76 -15.85 1.28
CA SER A 200 15.25 -16.80 2.28
C SER A 200 16.09 -16.74 3.56
N GLU A 201 15.61 -17.35 4.64
CA GLU A 201 16.34 -17.46 5.93
C GLU A 201 17.77 -18.02 5.79
N GLU A 202 18.04 -18.76 4.72
CA GLU A 202 19.35 -19.37 4.45
C GLU A 202 20.31 -18.47 3.65
N ARG A 203 19.81 -17.41 3.00
CA ARG A 203 20.61 -16.47 2.18
C ARG A 203 20.02 -15.07 2.25
N GLU A 204 20.32 -14.37 3.34
CA GLU A 204 20.00 -12.97 3.51
C GLU A 204 21.00 -12.08 2.76
N GLU A 205 20.48 -11.27 1.84
CA GLU A 205 21.20 -10.21 1.15
C GLU A 205 20.60 -8.87 1.57
N PHE A 206 21.45 -7.91 1.94
CA PHE A 206 20.97 -6.56 2.22
C PHE A 206 21.01 -5.74 0.93
N ILE A 207 19.88 -5.15 0.58
CA ILE A 207 19.76 -4.18 -0.50
C ILE A 207 19.40 -2.82 0.08
N ASP A 208 20.04 -1.77 -0.42
CA ASP A 208 19.78 -0.40 -0.01
C ASP A 208 18.65 0.18 -0.87
N ILE A 209 17.55 0.56 -0.22
CA ILE A 209 16.38 1.11 -0.91
C ILE A 209 16.14 2.54 -0.45
N PRO A 210 16.09 3.54 -1.35
CA PRO A 210 15.72 4.89 -0.96
C PRO A 210 14.29 4.93 -0.40
N ASN A 211 14.06 5.82 0.56
CA ASN A 211 12.77 6.06 1.21
C ASN A 211 11.83 6.85 0.28
N VAL A 212 11.56 6.27 -0.89
CA VAL A 212 10.61 6.76 -1.86
C VAL A 212 9.72 5.62 -2.31
N ARG A 213 8.41 5.87 -2.37
CA ARG A 213 7.45 4.93 -2.98
C ARG A 213 6.55 5.69 -3.93
N ALA A 214 6.19 5.04 -5.03
CA ALA A 214 5.20 5.55 -5.96
C ALA A 214 3.96 4.67 -5.90
N LEU A 215 2.82 5.26 -5.54
CA LEU A 215 1.53 4.60 -5.59
C LEU A 215 0.75 5.15 -6.79
N ILE A 216 0.33 4.26 -7.68
CA ILE A 216 -0.59 4.58 -8.77
C ILE A 216 -1.86 3.79 -8.57
N TYR A 217 -3.00 4.46 -8.62
CA TYR A 217 -4.29 3.77 -8.64
C TYR A 217 -5.14 4.21 -9.83
N THR A 218 -6.00 3.31 -10.30
CA THR A 218 -6.92 3.53 -11.43
C THR A 218 -8.12 2.58 -11.32
N ASP A 219 -9.23 2.93 -11.95
CA ASP A 219 -10.36 2.02 -12.21
C ASP A 219 -10.47 1.62 -13.69
N GLY A 220 -9.61 2.19 -14.54
CA GLY A 220 -9.69 2.09 -15.99
C GLY A 220 -8.57 1.27 -16.62
N GLU A 221 -8.80 0.85 -17.85
CA GLU A 221 -7.74 0.29 -18.70
C GLU A 221 -6.92 1.42 -19.34
N HIS A 222 -5.64 1.14 -19.61
CA HIS A 222 -4.84 1.99 -20.48
C HIS A 222 -5.48 2.08 -21.87
N ASN A 223 -5.98 3.26 -22.23
CA ASN A 223 -6.82 3.45 -23.41
C ASN A 223 -6.26 4.46 -24.43
N VAL A 224 -4.94 4.63 -24.47
CA VAL A 224 -4.24 5.34 -25.54
C VAL A 224 -3.55 4.36 -26.50
N THR A 225 -3.12 4.83 -27.67
CA THR A 225 -2.65 3.96 -28.76
C THR A 225 -1.34 3.22 -28.50
N SER A 226 -0.57 3.61 -27.48
CA SER A 226 0.72 3.02 -27.15
C SER A 226 0.59 1.77 -26.29
N ALA A 227 1.51 0.82 -26.43
CA ALA A 227 1.66 -0.26 -25.45
C ALA A 227 2.16 0.29 -24.11
N ILE A 228 1.80 -0.38 -23.01
CA ILE A 228 2.24 0.00 -21.67
C ILE A 228 3.76 -0.19 -21.54
N LYS A 229 4.42 0.78 -20.90
CA LYS A 229 5.85 0.79 -20.59
C LYS A 229 6.05 1.01 -19.10
N ASN A 230 6.96 0.24 -18.51
CA ASN A 230 7.33 0.36 -17.11
C ASN A 230 8.76 0.92 -16.96
N PRO A 231 8.95 2.24 -16.78
CA PRO A 231 10.28 2.80 -16.54
C PRO A 231 10.92 2.30 -15.23
N PHE A 232 10.14 1.80 -14.26
CA PHE A 232 10.67 1.20 -13.03
C PHE A 232 11.25 -0.20 -13.24
N ALA A 233 10.99 -0.87 -14.37
CA ALA A 233 11.48 -2.23 -14.63
C ALA A 233 13.01 -2.31 -14.76
N GLY A 234 13.69 -1.17 -14.97
CA GLY A 234 15.15 -1.10 -15.00
C GLY A 234 15.80 -0.86 -13.63
N ASP A 235 15.03 -0.61 -12.58
CA ASP A 235 15.56 -0.44 -11.22
C ASP A 235 15.94 -1.79 -10.61
N GLU A 236 17.00 -1.82 -9.79
CA GLU A 236 17.37 -3.03 -9.02
C GLU A 236 16.21 -3.51 -8.14
N GLN A 237 15.51 -2.55 -7.52
CA GLN A 237 14.29 -2.79 -6.77
C GLN A 237 13.27 -1.70 -7.10
N SER A 238 12.23 -2.06 -7.85
CA SER A 238 11.13 -1.15 -8.14
C SER A 238 10.42 -0.74 -6.86
N VAL A 239 10.07 0.55 -6.79
CA VAL A 239 9.29 1.16 -5.71
C VAL A 239 7.86 1.49 -6.14
N LEU A 240 7.45 1.02 -7.32
CA LEU A 240 6.13 1.24 -7.89
C LEU A 240 5.11 0.25 -7.32
N ILE A 241 4.18 0.76 -6.54
CA ILE A 241 3.00 0.07 -6.03
C ILE A 241 1.82 0.46 -6.91
N THR A 242 0.99 -0.51 -7.28
CA THR A 242 -0.20 -0.29 -8.10
C THR A 242 -1.46 -0.78 -7.40
N ALA A 243 -2.55 -0.05 -7.56
CA ALA A 243 -3.87 -0.46 -7.10
C ALA A 243 -4.90 -0.33 -8.23
N PHE A 244 -5.85 -1.27 -8.28
CA PHE A 244 -6.96 -1.24 -9.22
C PHE A 244 -8.29 -1.27 -8.47
N ILE A 245 -9.21 -0.38 -8.81
CA ILE A 245 -10.55 -0.31 -8.21
C ILE A 245 -11.57 -0.82 -9.23
N GLY A 246 -12.20 -1.96 -8.95
CA GLY A 246 -13.16 -2.56 -9.87
C GLY A 246 -13.05 -4.08 -9.93
N GLU A 247 -13.63 -4.67 -10.98
CA GLU A 247 -13.75 -6.12 -11.12
C GLU A 247 -12.42 -6.80 -11.43
N LYS A 248 -12.23 -8.00 -10.88
CA LYS A 248 -11.02 -8.81 -11.06
C LYS A 248 -10.68 -9.13 -12.52
N ASP A 249 -11.70 -9.29 -13.37
CA ASP A 249 -11.55 -9.68 -14.76
C ASP A 249 -11.42 -8.48 -15.71
N ALA A 250 -11.41 -7.26 -15.18
CA ALA A 250 -11.20 -6.05 -15.97
C ALA A 250 -9.79 -6.04 -16.58
N LYS A 251 -9.66 -5.62 -17.84
CA LYS A 251 -8.37 -5.57 -18.55
C LYS A 251 -7.30 -4.76 -17.81
N GLY A 252 -7.72 -3.65 -17.18
CA GLY A 252 -6.84 -2.79 -16.37
C GLY A 252 -6.16 -3.50 -15.20
N VAL A 253 -6.77 -4.57 -14.65
CA VAL A 253 -6.16 -5.38 -13.59
C VAL A 253 -4.83 -5.98 -14.03
N SER A 254 -4.83 -6.69 -15.17
CA SER A 254 -3.61 -7.33 -15.70
C SER A 254 -2.52 -6.31 -16.05
N GLN A 255 -2.92 -5.14 -16.52
CA GLN A 255 -2.03 -4.03 -16.86
C GLN A 255 -1.36 -3.47 -15.60
N MET A 256 -2.13 -3.17 -14.56
CA MET A 256 -1.62 -2.66 -13.28
C MET A 256 -0.78 -3.70 -12.55
N GLN A 257 -1.17 -4.98 -12.60
CA GLN A 257 -0.41 -6.07 -12.01
C GLN A 257 0.96 -6.25 -12.67
N GLY A 258 1.05 -6.09 -13.99
CA GLY A 258 2.32 -6.15 -14.75
C GLY A 258 3.27 -4.98 -14.49
N LEU A 259 2.77 -3.87 -13.92
CA LEU A 259 3.57 -2.71 -13.54
C LEU A 259 4.14 -2.79 -12.12
N ALA A 260 3.44 -3.48 -11.22
CA ALA A 260 3.76 -3.55 -9.80
C ALA A 260 5.18 -4.05 -9.53
N CYS A 261 5.80 -3.53 -8.48
CA CYS A 261 7.06 -4.01 -7.98
C CYS A 261 6.94 -5.45 -7.44
N THR A 262 8.07 -6.16 -7.40
CA THR A 262 8.21 -7.42 -6.68
C THR A 262 8.66 -7.12 -5.25
N CYS A 263 8.10 -7.78 -4.25
CA CYS A 263 8.51 -7.58 -2.86
C CYS A 263 9.91 -8.18 -2.63
N PRO A 264 10.90 -7.41 -2.15
CA PRO A 264 12.23 -7.95 -1.86
C PRO A 264 12.20 -8.99 -0.74
N LYS A 265 11.29 -8.84 0.24
CA LYS A 265 11.16 -9.73 1.40
C LYS A 265 10.33 -10.99 1.13
N HIS A 266 9.27 -10.85 0.33
CA HIS A 266 8.27 -11.91 0.13
C HIS A 266 8.27 -12.49 -1.29
N GLY A 267 9.37 -12.29 -2.05
CA GLY A 267 9.61 -12.91 -3.34
C GLY A 267 8.46 -12.69 -4.34
N PRO A 268 7.72 -13.74 -4.75
CA PRO A 268 6.70 -13.63 -5.80
C PRO A 268 5.52 -12.70 -5.48
N ALA A 269 5.34 -12.30 -4.22
CA ALA A 269 4.34 -11.30 -3.86
C ALA A 269 4.70 -9.96 -4.50
N ASN A 270 3.78 -9.38 -5.27
CA ASN A 270 3.97 -8.09 -5.90
C ASN A 270 3.23 -6.97 -5.14
N GLY A 271 3.63 -5.73 -5.40
CA GLY A 271 2.97 -4.52 -4.92
C GLY A 271 1.70 -4.18 -5.68
N PHE A 272 0.93 -5.18 -6.11
CA PHE A 272 -0.35 -5.01 -6.77
C PHE A 272 -1.49 -5.25 -5.78
N PHE A 273 -2.49 -4.36 -5.81
CA PHE A 273 -3.66 -4.45 -4.95
C PHE A 273 -4.93 -4.31 -5.78
N LEU A 274 -5.87 -5.23 -5.60
CA LEU A 274 -7.21 -5.14 -6.17
C LEU A 274 -8.17 -4.66 -5.09
N ILE A 275 -9.05 -3.72 -5.42
CA ILE A 275 -10.09 -3.19 -4.54
C ILE A 275 -11.43 -3.41 -5.24
N ASP A 276 -11.93 -4.63 -5.12
CA ASP A 276 -13.13 -5.13 -5.81
C ASP A 276 -14.37 -5.17 -4.90
N SER A 277 -14.23 -4.83 -3.61
CA SER A 277 -15.34 -4.80 -2.68
C SER A 277 -15.15 -3.77 -1.55
N PRO A 278 -16.24 -3.35 -0.88
CA PRO A 278 -16.18 -2.44 0.26
C PRO A 278 -15.27 -2.92 1.41
N GLU A 279 -15.20 -4.23 1.66
CA GLU A 279 -14.37 -4.81 2.72
C GLU A 279 -12.88 -4.59 2.44
N ARG A 280 -12.49 -4.47 1.17
CA ARG A 280 -11.10 -4.27 0.76
C ARG A 280 -10.66 -2.83 0.80
N VAL A 281 -11.56 -1.89 1.04
CA VAL A 281 -11.23 -0.45 1.14
C VAL A 281 -10.15 -0.20 2.18
N GLN A 282 -10.12 -0.94 3.28
CA GLN A 282 -9.10 -0.79 4.31
C GLN A 282 -7.70 -1.16 3.82
N THR A 283 -7.61 -1.99 2.77
CA THR A 283 -6.36 -2.25 2.06
C THR A 283 -5.80 -0.95 1.49
N LEU A 284 -6.62 -0.05 0.93
CA LEU A 284 -6.17 1.26 0.42
C LEU A 284 -5.47 2.06 1.51
N ARG A 285 -6.06 2.16 2.70
CA ARG A 285 -5.44 2.84 3.85
C ARG A 285 -4.06 2.26 4.19
N GLY A 286 -3.96 0.92 4.22
CA GLY A 286 -2.68 0.24 4.43
C GLY A 286 -1.66 0.56 3.34
N ILE A 287 -2.08 0.54 2.07
CA ILE A 287 -1.24 0.87 0.92
C ILE A 287 -0.71 2.29 1.00
N PHE A 288 -1.55 3.26 1.37
CA PHE A 288 -1.12 4.64 1.59
C PHE A 288 -0.06 4.74 2.67
N ARG A 289 -0.27 4.06 3.79
CA ARG A 289 0.72 4.01 4.87
C ARG A 289 2.05 3.45 4.39
N MET A 290 2.04 2.34 3.63
CA MET A 290 3.27 1.78 3.03
C MET A 290 3.93 2.72 2.03
N ALA A 291 3.14 3.42 1.20
CA ALA A 291 3.68 4.36 0.23
C ALA A 291 4.29 5.61 0.91
N SER A 292 3.75 5.99 2.07
CA SER A 292 4.26 7.11 2.87
C SER A 292 5.33 6.75 3.89
N GLY A 293 5.51 5.46 4.14
CA GLY A 293 6.45 4.93 5.11
C GLY A 293 7.62 4.19 4.45
N ALA A 294 8.64 3.91 5.24
CA ALA A 294 9.76 3.07 4.83
C ALA A 294 9.37 1.61 4.59
N SER A 295 8.21 1.18 5.10
CA SER A 295 7.89 -0.20 5.34
C SER A 295 6.88 -0.74 4.33
N GLY A 296 7.29 -1.82 3.67
CA GLY A 296 6.40 -2.66 2.87
C GLY A 296 6.40 -2.43 1.37
N PHE A 297 6.21 -3.54 0.63
CA PHE A 297 6.15 -3.58 -0.84
C PHE A 297 4.99 -4.42 -1.35
N CYS A 298 4.29 -5.17 -0.49
CA CYS A 298 3.20 -6.06 -0.88
C CYS A 298 2.23 -6.27 0.27
N SER A 299 1.13 -6.98 -0.01
CA SER A 299 0.11 -7.32 0.99
C SER A 299 0.67 -8.02 2.23
N ALA A 300 1.61 -8.94 2.10
CA ALA A 300 2.21 -9.61 3.26
C ALA A 300 2.94 -8.64 4.20
N CYS A 301 3.56 -7.57 3.66
CA CYS A 301 4.16 -6.52 4.49
C CYS A 301 3.11 -5.81 5.35
N LEU A 302 1.90 -5.58 4.83
CA LEU A 302 0.79 -5.00 5.60
C LEU A 302 0.38 -5.86 6.80
N HIS A 303 0.50 -7.19 6.67
CA HIS A 303 0.08 -8.13 7.70
C HIS A 303 1.16 -8.33 8.78
N VAL A 304 2.44 -8.23 8.42
CA VAL A 304 3.56 -8.40 9.37
C VAL A 304 3.74 -7.19 10.27
N GLU A 305 3.51 -5.97 9.78
CA GLU A 305 3.47 -4.75 10.63
C GLU A 305 2.45 -4.84 11.78
N GLN A 306 1.44 -5.69 11.65
CA GLN A 306 0.39 -5.89 12.65
C GLN A 306 0.81 -6.83 13.79
N LYS A 307 1.71 -7.80 13.53
CA LYS A 307 2.22 -8.73 14.57
C LYS A 307 3.39 -8.16 15.36
N GLY A 308 4.23 -7.32 14.76
CA GLY A 308 5.40 -6.71 15.42
C GLY A 308 5.07 -5.65 16.50
N LEU A 309 3.79 -5.36 16.73
CA LEU A 309 3.28 -4.48 17.79
C LEU A 309 2.73 -5.25 19.00
N GLU A 310 2.68 -6.59 18.94
CA GLU A 310 2.55 -7.41 20.14
C GLU A 310 3.91 -7.43 20.84
N ILE A 311 4.07 -6.54 21.83
CA ILE A 311 5.11 -6.69 22.84
C ILE A 311 4.81 -8.02 23.53
N THR A 312 5.51 -9.08 23.16
CA THR A 312 5.59 -10.26 24.02
C THR A 312 6.30 -9.80 25.29
N GLU A 313 5.53 -9.65 26.37
CA GLU A 313 6.11 -9.53 27.70
C GLU A 313 7.15 -10.65 27.87
N PRO A 314 8.34 -10.36 28.41
CA PRO A 314 9.30 -11.41 28.65
C PRO A 314 8.64 -12.42 29.59
N GLU A 315 8.50 -13.67 29.13
CA GLU A 315 8.13 -14.78 29.99
C GLU A 315 9.11 -14.76 31.16
N SER A 316 8.61 -14.38 32.33
CA SER A 316 9.37 -14.48 33.56
C SER A 316 9.51 -15.97 33.85
N ASP A 317 10.70 -16.51 33.57
CA ASP A 317 11.12 -17.84 34.00
C ASP A 317 10.95 -17.94 35.53
N LEU A 318 9.80 -18.46 35.95
CA LEU A 318 9.62 -18.98 37.29
C LEU A 318 10.09 -20.42 37.29
N GLU A 319 11.30 -20.59 37.82
CA GLU A 319 11.82 -21.86 38.29
C GLU A 319 10.79 -22.57 39.19
N GLU A 320 10.29 -23.72 38.76
CA GLU A 320 9.83 -24.75 39.70
C GLU A 320 10.67 -26.01 39.54
N ALA A 321 11.49 -26.24 40.56
CA ALA A 321 12.14 -27.50 40.85
C ALA A 321 11.10 -28.54 41.30
N GLY A 322 11.19 -29.77 40.78
CA GLY A 322 10.29 -30.84 41.24
C GLY A 322 10.48 -32.21 40.58
N GLU A 323 11.59 -32.87 40.94
CA GLU A 323 11.78 -34.33 41.13
C GLU A 323 10.96 -35.40 40.35
N SER A 324 11.73 -36.20 39.60
CA SER A 324 11.82 -37.68 39.66
C SER A 324 10.63 -38.58 39.24
N GLY A 325 10.93 -39.53 38.34
CA GLY A 325 10.09 -40.70 38.11
C GLY A 325 10.59 -41.57 36.96
N ALA A 326 11.40 -42.58 37.30
CA ALA A 326 11.95 -43.57 36.38
C ALA A 326 10.93 -44.61 35.90
N GLY A 327 11.15 -45.19 34.70
CA GLY A 327 10.85 -46.60 34.44
C GLY A 327 10.13 -46.92 33.11
N PRO A 328 10.30 -48.14 32.57
CA PRO A 328 10.53 -48.37 31.13
C PRO A 328 9.51 -49.32 30.46
N ALA A 329 9.87 -49.76 29.23
CA ALA A 329 9.36 -50.91 28.45
C ALA A 329 8.13 -50.60 27.57
N GLU A 330 7.89 -51.19 26.40
CA GLU A 330 8.55 -52.09 25.44
C GLU A 330 7.51 -52.26 24.30
N THR A 331 7.90 -52.91 23.20
CA THR A 331 7.06 -53.45 22.10
C THR A 331 6.55 -52.39 21.11
N GLY A 332 6.63 -52.56 19.79
CA GLY A 332 6.81 -53.73 18.95
C GLY A 332 5.73 -53.71 17.85
N VAL A 333 6.00 -54.40 16.76
CA VAL A 333 5.09 -54.84 15.69
C VAL A 333 5.13 -54.05 14.39
N ASP A 334 5.65 -54.77 13.40
CA ASP A 334 5.64 -54.58 11.96
C ASP A 334 4.24 -54.34 11.36
N SER A 335 4.19 -53.60 10.26
CA SER A 335 3.14 -53.78 9.25
C SER A 335 3.68 -53.44 7.87
N GLU A 336 4.11 -54.47 7.15
CA GLU A 336 4.09 -54.47 5.68
C GLU A 336 2.63 -54.32 5.21
N ASN A 337 2.36 -53.55 4.14
CA ASN A 337 1.73 -54.01 2.88
C ASN A 337 1.45 -52.79 1.93
N PRO A 338 0.94 -52.96 0.69
CA PRO A 338 1.78 -52.80 -0.50
C PRO A 338 1.17 -51.86 -1.59
N SER A 339 1.94 -51.72 -2.67
CA SER A 339 1.46 -51.57 -4.06
C SER A 339 0.56 -50.38 -4.39
N ASP A 340 1.17 -49.30 -4.90
CA ASP A 340 0.49 -48.37 -5.79
C ASP A 340 0.91 -48.61 -7.24
N LYS A 341 -0.12 -48.71 -8.07
CA LYS A 341 -0.12 -48.91 -9.51
C LYS A 341 0.29 -47.62 -10.19
N GLU A 342 1.34 -47.67 -11.01
CA GLU A 342 1.61 -46.62 -11.99
C GLU A 342 0.61 -46.73 -13.15
N GLU A 343 -0.26 -45.73 -13.27
CA GLU A 343 -1.09 -45.52 -14.46
C GLU A 343 -0.28 -44.83 -15.57
N SER A 344 -0.55 -45.30 -16.78
CA SER A 344 0.07 -44.98 -18.05
C SER A 344 -0.10 -43.51 -18.46
N ILE A 345 1.01 -42.90 -18.87
CA ILE A 345 1.08 -41.61 -19.56
C ILE A 345 0.55 -41.78 -20.99
N VAL A 346 -0.43 -40.96 -21.38
CA VAL A 346 -0.95 -40.84 -22.74
C VAL A 346 -0.24 -39.67 -23.43
N ASP A 347 0.51 -39.99 -24.48
CA ASP A 347 1.11 -39.05 -25.43
C ASP A 347 0.03 -38.21 -26.13
N THR A 348 0.20 -36.88 -26.10
CA THR A 348 -0.56 -35.96 -26.97
C THR A 348 0.43 -35.21 -27.88
N PRO A 349 0.23 -35.23 -29.22
CA PRO A 349 1.19 -34.65 -30.16
C PRO A 349 1.02 -33.13 -30.32
N ALA A 350 2.16 -32.50 -30.65
CA ALA A 350 2.33 -31.07 -30.90
C ALA A 350 1.51 -30.52 -32.09
N PRO A 351 1.06 -29.25 -32.03
CA PRO A 351 0.47 -28.59 -33.19
C PRO A 351 1.54 -28.10 -34.18
N GLN A 352 1.27 -28.38 -35.45
CA GLN A 352 2.06 -28.01 -36.62
C GLN A 352 2.00 -26.50 -36.90
N SER A 353 3.14 -25.98 -37.33
CA SER A 353 3.35 -24.65 -37.88
C SER A 353 2.68 -24.49 -39.25
N GLU A 354 1.83 -23.49 -39.43
CA GLU A 354 1.44 -23.01 -40.76
C GLU A 354 2.05 -21.63 -41.03
N THR A 355 3.04 -21.63 -41.92
CA THR A 355 3.45 -20.49 -42.71
C THR A 355 2.43 -20.24 -43.82
N SER A 356 1.93 -19.01 -43.96
CA SER A 356 1.50 -18.52 -45.27
C SER A 356 1.81 -17.03 -45.43
N SER A 357 2.65 -16.78 -46.41
CA SER A 357 2.89 -15.53 -47.10
C SER A 357 1.81 -15.30 -48.15
N SER A 358 1.23 -14.10 -48.26
CA SER A 358 0.90 -13.54 -49.58
C SER A 358 0.79 -12.02 -49.56
N GLN A 359 1.41 -11.44 -50.58
CA GLN A 359 1.37 -10.05 -51.02
C GLN A 359 0.03 -9.73 -51.69
N GLY A 360 -0.38 -8.46 -51.70
CA GLY A 360 -1.44 -8.00 -52.59
C GLY A 360 -1.83 -6.54 -52.43
N THR A 361 -1.17 -5.69 -53.24
CA THR A 361 -1.52 -4.31 -53.68
C THR A 361 -1.73 -3.18 -52.68
#